data_AF-A0A2S9G7P7-F1
#
_entry.id   AF-A0A2S9G7P7-F1
#
_cell.length_a   1.000
_cell.length_b   1.000
_cell.length_c   1.000
_cell.angle_alpha   90.00
_cell.angle_beta   90.00
_cell.angle_gamma   90.00
#
_symmetry.space_group_name_H-M   'P 1'
#
loop_
_entity.id
_entity.type
_entity.pdbx_description
1 polymer ?
#
loop_
_entity_poly.entity_id
_entity_poly.type
_entity_poly.pdbx_seq_one_letter_code
_entity_poly.pdbx_strand_id
1 'polypeptide(L)'
;VPDFAEFRLGSVRLRKVAMIVVVVICIFYLVPQYQGAGLALKTLLGIPVWLGPLAVGAIVITNVVAGGMRSITFVQAFQYWLKLT
;
A
#
# COMPACT_ATOMS: atom_id res chain seq x y z
N VAL A 1 -13.87 -2.44 7.00
CA VAL A 1 -14.66 -2.88 5.82
C VAL A 1 -15.08 -4.34 5.92
N PRO A 2 -14.18 -5.34 6.10
CA PRO A 2 -14.59 -6.73 6.31
C PRO A 2 -15.36 -6.97 7.63
N ASP A 3 -15.03 -6.25 8.71
CA ASP A 3 -15.79 -6.30 9.98
C ASP A 3 -17.24 -5.81 9.86
N PHE A 4 -17.50 -4.84 8.99
CA PHE A 4 -18.86 -4.35 8.74
C PHE A 4 -19.70 -5.37 7.97
N ALA A 5 -19.08 -6.18 7.10
CA ALA A 5 -19.75 -7.28 6.42
C ALA A 5 -20.08 -8.43 7.40
N GLU A 6 -19.26 -8.63 8.44
CA GLU A 6 -19.52 -9.59 9.51
C GLU A 6 -20.66 -9.11 10.43
N PHE A 7 -20.65 -7.85 10.85
CA PHE A 7 -21.68 -7.27 11.72
C PHE A 7 -23.08 -7.20 11.10
N ARG A 8 -23.18 -7.10 9.77
CA ARG A 8 -24.46 -6.89 9.07
C ARG A 8 -25.10 -8.17 8.51
N LEU A 9 -24.31 -9.24 8.29
CA LEU A 9 -24.77 -10.46 7.60
C LEU A 9 -24.49 -11.77 8.35
N GLY A 10 -23.80 -11.73 9.51
CA GLY A 10 -23.70 -12.85 10.45
C GLY A 10 -23.01 -14.12 9.91
N SER A 11 -22.28 -14.04 8.79
CA SER A 11 -21.73 -15.22 8.11
C SER A 11 -20.23 -15.09 7.81
N VAL A 12 -19.45 -16.01 8.39
CA VAL A 12 -17.98 -16.13 8.23
C VAL A 12 -17.56 -16.33 6.76
N ARG A 13 -18.43 -16.91 5.92
CA ARG A 13 -18.16 -17.11 4.49
C ARG A 13 -18.15 -15.79 3.73
N LEU A 14 -19.08 -14.89 4.03
CA LEU A 14 -19.14 -13.57 3.40
C LEU A 14 -17.94 -12.71 3.81
N ARG A 15 -17.49 -12.82 5.07
CA ARG A 15 -16.26 -12.16 5.54
C ARG A 15 -15.03 -12.61 4.75
N LYS A 16 -14.87 -13.92 4.52
CA LYS A 16 -13.75 -14.45 3.72
C LYS A 16 -13.80 -13.96 2.27
N VAL A 17 -14.97 -13.98 1.64
CA VAL A 17 -15.13 -13.47 0.27
C VAL A 17 -14.81 -11.97 0.20
N ALA A 18 -15.33 -11.17 1.13
CA ALA A 18 -15.02 -9.74 1.19
C ALA A 18 -13.52 -9.47 1.41
N MET A 19 -12.86 -10.24 2.29
CA MET A 19 -11.41 -10.13 2.48
C MET A 19 -10.63 -10.49 1.21
N ILE A 20 -10.99 -11.58 0.52
CA ILE A 20 -10.34 -11.99 -0.73
C ILE A 20 -10.51 -10.89 -1.79
N VAL A 21 -11.72 -10.35 -1.95
CA VAL A 21 -11.98 -9.25 -2.89
C VAL A 21 -11.14 -8.03 -2.57
N VAL A 22 -11.04 -7.64 -1.29
CA VAL A 22 -10.19 -6.52 -0.87
C VAL A 22 -8.72 -6.77 -1.19
N VAL A 23 -8.20 -7.97 -0.89
CA VAL A 23 -6.81 -8.34 -1.20
C VAL A 23 -6.55 -8.31 -2.71
N VAL A 24 -7.49 -8.81 -3.52
CA VAL A 24 -7.40 -8.76 -4.99
C VAL A 24 -7.34 -7.32 -5.47
N ILE A 25 -8.24 -6.45 -4.99
CA ILE A 25 -8.23 -5.02 -5.32
C ILE A 25 -6.89 -4.39 -4.91
N CYS A 26 -6.39 -4.66 -3.70
CA CYS A 26 -5.09 -4.16 -3.25
C CYS A 26 -3.95 -4.57 -4.17
N ILE A 27 -3.90 -5.83 -4.60
CA ILE A 27 -2.87 -6.34 -5.53
C ILE A 27 -2.98 -5.61 -6.88
N PHE A 28 -4.19 -5.47 -7.42
CA PHE A 28 -4.40 -4.73 -8.68
C PHE A 28 -3.97 -3.26 -8.57
N TYR A 29 -4.15 -2.63 -7.42
CA TYR A 29 -3.68 -1.26 -7.16
C TYR A 29 -2.16 -1.15 -7.01
N LEU A 30 -1.49 -2.19 -6.51
CA LEU A 30 -0.04 -2.21 -6.36
C LEU A 30 0.69 -2.20 -7.71
N VAL A 31 0.14 -2.85 -8.75
CA VAL A 31 0.76 -2.94 -10.08
C VAL A 31 1.04 -1.55 -10.68
N PRO A 32 0.04 -0.66 -10.87
CA PRO A 32 0.29 0.67 -11.40
C PRO A 32 1.08 1.55 -10.42
N GLN A 33 0.96 1.35 -9.10
CA GLN A 33 1.76 2.09 -8.11
C GLN A 33 3.26 1.81 -8.25
N TYR A 34 3.64 0.53 -8.35
CA TYR A 34 5.04 0.14 -8.56
C TYR A 34 5.54 0.54 -9.94
N GLN A 35 4.70 0.43 -10.97
CA GLN A 35 5.08 0.86 -12.31
C GLN A 35 5.29 2.38 -12.41
N GLY A 36 4.42 3.17 -11.78
CA GLY A 36 4.57 4.63 -11.68
C GLY A 36 5.86 5.03 -10.93
N ALA A 37 6.15 4.39 -9.80
CA ALA A 37 7.39 4.62 -9.05
C ALA A 37 8.64 4.24 -9.85
N GLY A 38 8.61 3.10 -10.56
CA GLY A 38 9.70 2.67 -11.43
C GLY A 38 9.94 3.61 -12.60
N LEU A 39 8.88 4.16 -13.20
CA LEU A 39 8.99 5.15 -14.27
C LEU A 39 9.55 6.49 -13.76
N ALA A 40 9.09 6.97 -12.60
CA ALA A 40 9.59 8.19 -11.98
C ALA A 40 11.08 8.09 -11.65
N LEU A 41 11.52 6.96 -11.06
CA LEU A 41 12.93 6.72 -10.76
C LEU A 41 13.78 6.59 -12.02
N LYS A 42 13.27 5.94 -13.07
CA LYS A 42 13.96 5.88 -14.37
C LYS A 42 14.13 7.27 -14.98
N THR A 43 13.10 8.12 -14.93
CA THR A 43 13.14 9.48 -15.50
C THR A 43 14.05 10.42 -14.71
N LEU A 44 14.03 10.33 -13.38
CA LEU A 44 14.81 11.25 -12.51
C LEU A 44 16.27 10.83 -12.36
N LEU A 45 16.56 9.53 -12.34
CA LEU A 45 17.89 9.01 -11.98
C LEU A 45 18.52 8.13 -13.07
N GLY A 46 17.80 7.82 -14.16
CA GLY A 46 18.31 6.98 -15.26
C GLY A 46 18.52 5.50 -14.91
N ILE A 47 18.09 5.05 -13.73
CA ILE A 47 18.39 3.72 -13.17
C ILE A 47 17.39 2.66 -13.71
N PRO A 48 17.75 1.35 -13.80
CA PRO A 48 16.84 0.32 -14.27
C PRO A 48 15.54 0.24 -13.48
N VAL A 49 14.43 -0.01 -14.17
CA VAL A 49 13.07 -0.03 -13.61
C VAL A 49 12.91 -1.01 -12.45
N TRP A 50 13.72 -2.08 -12.42
CA TRP A 50 13.73 -3.08 -11.35
C TRP A 50 14.24 -2.56 -9.99
N LEU A 51 15.11 -1.53 -9.98
CA LEU A 51 15.58 -0.93 -8.72
C LEU A 51 14.49 -0.12 -8.02
N GLY A 52 13.49 0.37 -8.76
CA GLY A 52 12.43 1.19 -8.19
C GLY A 52 11.53 0.45 -7.19
N PRO A 53 10.94 -0.70 -7.58
CA PRO A 53 10.19 -1.55 -6.66
C PRO A 53 11.03 -2.03 -5.48
N LEU A 54 12.32 -2.31 -5.68
CA LEU A 54 13.25 -2.72 -4.61
C LEU A 54 13.47 -1.60 -3.58
N ALA A 55 13.76 -0.38 -4.03
CA ALA A 55 13.96 0.76 -3.14
C ALA A 55 12.68 1.14 -2.39
N VAL A 56 11.54 1.21 -3.09
CA VAL A 56 10.25 1.51 -2.47
C VAL A 56 9.87 0.41 -1.47
N GLY A 57 10.06 -0.87 -1.84
CA GLY A 57 9.83 -2.01 -0.96
C GLY A 57 10.68 -1.95 0.30
N ALA A 58 11.98 -1.66 0.17
CA ALA A 58 12.88 -1.54 1.31
C ALA A 58 12.49 -0.41 2.27
N ILE A 59 12.12 0.76 1.75
CA ILE A 59 11.66 1.91 2.56
C ILE A 59 10.39 1.56 3.31
N VAL A 60 9.41 0.96 2.63
CA VAL A 60 8.12 0.58 3.23
C VAL A 60 8.31 -0.50 4.29
N ILE A 61 9.06 -1.57 4.00
CA ILE A 61 9.33 -2.66 4.95
C ILE A 61 10.05 -2.11 6.19
N THR A 62 11.09 -1.30 6.00
CA THR A 62 11.84 -0.71 7.13
C THR A 62 10.94 0.16 8.00
N ASN A 63 10.09 0.99 7.39
CA ASN A 63 9.15 1.83 8.15
C ASN A 63 8.10 1.00 8.92
N VAL A 64 7.55 -0.05 8.30
CA VAL A 64 6.51 -0.90 8.90
C VAL A 64 7.07 -1.71 10.06
N VAL A 65 8.24 -2.34 9.87
CA VAL A 65 8.92 -3.14 10.89
C VAL A 65 9.36 -2.27 12.07
N ALA A 66 9.86 -1.06 11.82
CA ALA A 66 10.35 -0.18 12.87
C ALA A 66 9.25 0.46 13.74
N GLY A 67 8.07 0.75 13.18
CA GLY A 67 7.08 1.60 13.89
C GLY A 67 5.70 0.98 14.13
N GLY A 68 5.41 -0.23 13.63
CA GLY A 68 4.08 -0.84 13.75
C GLY A 68 2.94 0.10 13.31
N MET A 69 1.75 0.00 13.91
CA MET A 69 0.61 0.88 13.58
C MET A 69 0.89 2.38 13.78
N ARG A 70 1.83 2.76 14.67
CA ARG A 70 2.23 4.17 14.86
C ARG A 70 3.01 4.73 13.68
N SER A 71 3.82 3.92 13.00
CA SER A 71 4.54 4.32 11.78
C SER A 71 3.58 4.74 10.67
N ILE A 72 2.48 4.00 10.52
CA ILE A 72 1.47 4.24 9.49
C ILE A 72 0.85 5.63 9.68
N THR A 73 0.56 6.02 10.91
CA THR A 73 0.03 7.36 11.21
C THR A 73 1.02 8.47 10.88
N PHE A 74 2.31 8.27 11.14
CA PHE A 74 3.35 9.27 10.84
C PHE A 74 3.56 9.44 9.33
N VAL A 75 3.63 8.33 8.59
CA VAL A 75 3.71 8.35 7.12
C VAL A 75 2.49 9.02 6.51
N GLN A 76 1.30 8.75 7.05
CA GLN A 76 0.07 9.43 6.61
C GLN A 76 0.14 10.94 6.86
N ALA A 77 0.54 11.38 8.05
CA ALA A 77 0.66 12.81 8.37
C ALA A 77 1.61 13.53 7.40
N PHE A 78 2.76 12.91 7.08
CA PHE A 78 3.70 13.44 6.11
C PHE A 78 3.11 13.52 4.69
N GLN A 79 2.43 12.47 4.24
CA GLN A 79 1.75 12.46 2.94
C GLN A 79 0.67 13.54 2.83
N TYR A 80 -0.08 13.81 3.90
CA TYR A 80 -1.09 14.87 3.91
C TYR A 80 -0.46 16.27 3.86
N TRP A 81 0.63 16.51 4.60
CA TRP A 81 1.38 17.76 4.52
C TRP A 81 1.86 18.04 3.09
N LEU A 82 2.50 17.04 2.46
CA LEU A 82 3.00 17.14 1.08
C LEU A 82 1.90 17.36 0.04
N LYS A 83 0.67 16.93 0.29
CA LYS A 83 -0.47 17.20 -0.60
C LYS A 83 -1.04 18.61 -0.45
N LEU A 84 -0.76 19.29 0.66
CA LEU A 84 -1.24 20.63 0.98
C LEU A 84 -0.26 21.73 0.58
N THR A 85 1.02 21.40 0.41
CA THR A 85 2.07 22.29 -0.13
C THR A 85 2.17 22.10 -1.64
#